data_AF-A0A819R1D9-F1
#
_entry.id   AF-A0A819R1D9-F1
#
_cell.length_a   1.000
_cell.length_b   1.000
_cell.length_c   1.000
_cell.angle_alpha   90.00
_cell.angle_beta   90.00
_cell.angle_gamma   90.00
#
_symmetry.space_group_name_H-M   'P 1'
#
loop_
_entity.id
_entity.type
_entity.pdbx_description
1 polymer ?
#
loop_
_entity_poly.entity_id
_entity_poly.type
_entity_poly.pdbx_seq_one_letter_code
_entity_poly.pdbx_strand_id
1 'polypeptide(L)'
;MIIDSPTIPSHDGLSSNVSFDGFQQNHWPDTFDDVNYTFPSFPSIPPQLSLLVKNVDLRLDFNEFSQEIKTRYPQVTNVIRLKNKFNNDVKLVKLEVSSSTLREELLIKRQITVGYIVYDIDEYLVPANILICSKCMGLGQFMKQCTKVKSTCRTCGECADDLKLYICSKIEKCIHCGQNHNSNFPPMPMPQFLPTNSNNTMLTKLDDLLGKITEVNNHLSNLELKYNHFEQFMIEKKESDLLVKENLNLLSKQSVEFKKDLVRHSVLIERHKNLFMKLIVPMFEDLFGLIASQNQDKKGNILDPDLKLKLERYLIQMKKIKEGKYSIN
;
A
#
# COMPACT_ATOMS: atom_id res chain seq x y z
N MET A 1 23.63 -22.11 -50.81
CA MET A 1 23.06 -22.61 -49.55
C MET A 1 22.36 -21.44 -48.89
N ILE A 2 21.08 -21.32 -49.20
CA ILE A 2 20.17 -20.29 -48.68
C ILE A 2 19.47 -20.97 -47.50
N ILE A 3 19.63 -20.40 -46.31
CA ILE A 3 19.00 -20.92 -45.10
C ILE A 3 17.68 -20.16 -44.93
N ASP A 4 16.59 -20.91 -45.01
CA ASP A 4 15.22 -20.44 -44.86
C ASP A 4 14.97 -19.78 -43.51
N SER A 5 14.27 -18.66 -43.54
CA SER A 5 13.69 -18.00 -42.36
C SER A 5 12.36 -18.66 -42.02
N PRO A 6 12.07 -18.99 -40.75
CA PRO A 6 10.75 -19.46 -40.38
C PRO A 6 9.77 -18.30 -40.26
N THR A 7 8.67 -18.44 -40.98
CA THR A 7 7.50 -17.59 -41.06
C THR A 7 6.80 -17.47 -39.70
N ILE A 8 6.51 -16.24 -39.26
CA ILE A 8 5.65 -15.96 -38.10
C ILE A 8 4.19 -15.93 -38.60
N PRO A 9 3.27 -16.74 -38.04
CA PRO A 9 1.85 -16.55 -38.32
C PRO A 9 1.30 -15.39 -37.49
N SER A 10 0.71 -14.44 -38.21
CA SER A 10 -0.14 -13.37 -37.69
C SER A 10 -1.40 -13.96 -37.05
N HIS A 11 -1.64 -13.66 -35.77
CA HIS A 11 -2.97 -13.75 -35.17
C HIS A 11 -3.37 -12.40 -34.61
N ASP A 12 -4.28 -11.76 -35.32
CA ASP A 12 -5.10 -10.65 -34.86
C ASP A 12 -5.95 -11.05 -33.66
N GLY A 13 -6.21 -10.06 -32.80
CA GLY A 13 -7.44 -9.98 -32.03
C GLY A 13 -7.39 -10.53 -30.61
N LEU A 14 -6.95 -9.70 -29.66
CA LEU A 14 -7.65 -9.42 -28.39
C LEU A 14 -6.88 -8.35 -27.61
N SER A 15 -7.20 -7.09 -27.90
CA SER A 15 -6.98 -6.00 -26.96
C SER A 15 -7.81 -6.29 -25.71
N SER A 16 -7.15 -6.71 -24.65
CA SER A 16 -7.69 -6.57 -23.30
C SER A 16 -6.87 -5.49 -22.60
N ASN A 17 -7.49 -4.32 -22.49
CA ASN A 17 -7.07 -3.32 -21.52
C ASN A 17 -7.17 -3.98 -20.14
N VAL A 18 -6.03 -4.36 -19.56
CA VAL A 18 -5.97 -4.71 -18.15
C VAL A 18 -6.02 -3.38 -17.40
N SER A 19 -7.22 -2.95 -17.02
CA SER A 19 -7.37 -1.91 -16.00
C SER A 19 -6.84 -2.49 -14.68
N PHE A 20 -5.88 -1.81 -14.09
CA PHE A 20 -5.34 -2.15 -12.79
C PHE A 20 -6.32 -1.63 -11.71
N ASP A 21 -7.51 -2.24 -11.60
CA ASP A 21 -8.49 -1.98 -10.54
C ASP A 21 -8.11 -2.71 -9.25
N GLY A 22 -6.88 -2.52 -8.79
CA GLY A 22 -6.42 -3.02 -7.51
C GLY A 22 -6.78 -2.04 -6.41
N PHE A 23 -8.03 -2.06 -5.93
CA PHE A 23 -8.51 -1.66 -4.58
C PHE A 23 -10.04 -1.51 -4.58
N GLN A 24 -10.78 -2.54 -5.02
CA GLN A 24 -12.22 -2.60 -4.74
C GLN A 24 -12.45 -3.37 -3.43
N GLN A 25 -12.94 -2.65 -2.42
CA GLN A 25 -13.23 -3.11 -1.05
C GLN A 25 -14.22 -4.30 -0.99
N ASN A 26 -14.87 -4.62 -2.11
CA ASN A 26 -16.01 -5.53 -2.20
C ASN A 26 -15.64 -6.99 -2.53
N HIS A 27 -14.35 -7.33 -2.62
CA HIS A 27 -13.89 -8.68 -3.03
C HIS A 27 -13.07 -9.41 -1.96
N TRP A 28 -12.89 -8.83 -0.78
CA TRP A 28 -12.12 -9.46 0.29
C TRP A 28 -13.06 -10.24 1.23
N PRO A 29 -12.70 -11.48 1.61
CA PRO A 29 -13.48 -12.23 2.60
C PRO A 29 -13.37 -11.55 3.97
N ASP A 30 -14.52 -11.37 4.64
CA ASP A 30 -14.61 -10.74 5.96
C ASP A 30 -13.95 -11.57 7.08
N THR A 31 -13.64 -12.84 6.78
CA THR A 31 -13.06 -13.81 7.72
C THR A 31 -12.01 -14.67 7.04
N PHE A 32 -10.84 -14.81 7.67
CA PHE A 32 -9.85 -15.82 7.37
C PHE A 32 -9.44 -16.45 8.71
N ASP A 33 -9.58 -17.78 8.84
CA ASP A 33 -9.23 -18.55 10.05
C ASP A 33 -9.75 -17.95 11.38
N ASP A 34 -11.06 -17.68 11.48
CA ASP A 34 -11.74 -17.17 12.69
C ASP A 34 -11.21 -15.84 13.26
N VAL A 35 -10.39 -15.10 12.49
CA VAL A 35 -9.95 -13.74 12.83
C VAL A 35 -10.82 -12.72 12.09
N ASN A 36 -11.54 -11.90 12.86
CA ASN A 36 -12.29 -10.76 12.31
C ASN A 36 -11.33 -9.62 11.97
N TYR A 37 -11.29 -9.22 10.70
CA TYR A 37 -10.54 -8.06 10.26
C TYR A 37 -11.47 -6.86 10.09
N THR A 38 -11.29 -5.83 10.92
CA THR A 38 -11.90 -4.52 10.66
C THR A 38 -10.90 -3.67 9.92
N PHE A 39 -11.16 -3.38 8.64
CA PHE A 39 -10.44 -2.30 7.97
C PHE A 39 -10.81 -0.98 8.64
N PRO A 40 -9.85 -0.17 9.11
CA PRO A 40 -10.16 1.19 9.56
C PRO A 40 -10.80 1.94 8.39
N SER A 41 -11.97 2.52 8.63
CA SER A 41 -12.82 3.20 7.63
C SER A 41 -12.26 4.55 7.19
N PHE A 42 -10.98 4.60 6.84
CA PHE A 42 -10.36 5.79 6.29
C PHE A 42 -9.39 5.37 5.20
N PRO A 43 -9.71 5.57 3.91
CA PRO A 43 -8.66 6.00 3.02
C PRO A 43 -8.27 7.39 3.53
N SER A 44 -7.29 7.47 4.43
CA SER A 44 -6.59 8.73 4.69
C SER A 44 -6.00 9.10 3.34
N ILE A 45 -6.65 10.01 2.62
CA ILE A 45 -6.10 10.55 1.37
C ILE A 45 -4.67 10.98 1.70
N PRO A 46 -3.66 10.44 1.01
CA PRO A 46 -2.28 10.72 1.32
C PRO A 46 -2.09 12.24 1.41
N PRO A 47 -1.35 12.77 2.40
CA PRO A 47 -1.19 14.22 2.53
C PRO A 47 -0.65 14.89 1.26
N GLN A 48 0.05 14.12 0.42
CA GLN A 48 0.51 14.51 -0.91
C GLN A 48 -0.64 14.88 -1.87
N LEU A 49 -1.87 14.43 -1.64
CA LEU A 49 -3.07 14.79 -2.40
C LEU A 49 -3.94 15.83 -1.67
N SER A 50 -3.39 16.50 -0.66
CA SER A 50 -4.07 17.55 0.07
C SER A 50 -3.64 18.95 -0.38
N LEU A 51 -4.57 19.89 -0.34
CA LEU A 51 -4.38 21.30 -0.65
C LEU A 51 -4.76 22.17 0.56
N LEU A 52 -4.20 23.36 0.63
CA LEU A 52 -4.45 24.34 1.67
C LEU A 52 -5.06 25.60 1.07
N VAL A 53 -6.31 25.91 1.45
CA VAL A 53 -6.99 27.16 1.10
C VAL A 53 -6.72 28.18 2.19
N LYS A 54 -6.20 29.34 1.80
CA LYS A 54 -5.85 30.44 2.71
C LYS A 54 -6.97 31.46 2.82
N ASN A 55 -6.98 32.20 3.93
CA ASN A 55 -7.82 33.37 4.16
C ASN A 55 -9.33 33.12 4.14
N VAL A 56 -9.78 31.91 4.48
CA VAL A 56 -11.22 31.62 4.60
C VAL A 56 -11.79 32.31 5.84
N ASP A 57 -12.81 33.16 5.68
CA ASP A 57 -13.40 33.90 6.80
C ASP A 57 -13.98 32.94 7.86
N LEU A 58 -13.76 33.26 9.13
CA LEU A 58 -14.26 32.51 10.27
C LEU A 58 -15.77 32.68 10.44
N ARG A 59 -16.34 33.77 9.95
CA ARG A 59 -17.78 34.09 10.05
C ARG A 59 -18.63 33.38 9.00
N LEU A 60 -17.99 32.78 8.01
CA LEU A 60 -18.65 32.12 6.89
C LEU A 60 -19.22 30.76 7.34
N ASP A 61 -20.42 30.39 6.85
CA ASP A 61 -21.00 29.07 7.10
C ASP A 61 -20.15 27.98 6.43
N PHE A 62 -19.41 27.24 7.26
CA PHE A 62 -18.49 26.23 6.78
C PHE A 62 -19.19 25.06 6.08
N ASN A 63 -20.46 24.76 6.41
CA ASN A 63 -21.20 23.71 5.73
C ASN A 63 -21.57 24.12 4.31
N GLU A 64 -22.02 25.36 4.12
CA GLU A 64 -22.30 25.92 2.80
C GLU A 64 -21.04 25.96 1.93
N PHE A 65 -19.93 26.44 2.50
CA PHE A 65 -18.62 26.42 1.85
C PHE A 65 -18.18 25.02 1.40
N SER A 66 -18.32 24.04 2.30
CA SER A 66 -17.94 22.66 2.04
C SER A 66 -18.77 22.05 0.91
N GLN A 67 -20.09 22.29 0.91
CA GLN A 67 -20.97 21.81 -0.15
C GLN A 67 -20.69 22.46 -1.50
N GLU A 68 -20.42 23.77 -1.51
CA GLU A 68 -20.11 24.46 -2.77
C GLU A 68 -18.79 23.96 -3.37
N ILE A 69 -17.75 23.78 -2.56
CA ILE A 69 -16.48 23.21 -3.01
C ILE A 69 -16.71 21.81 -3.60
N LYS A 70 -17.46 20.94 -2.90
CA LYS A 70 -17.75 19.59 -3.39
C LYS A 70 -18.57 19.59 -4.68
N THR A 71 -19.46 20.56 -4.84
CA THR A 71 -20.28 20.72 -6.05
C THR A 71 -19.43 21.17 -7.24
N ARG A 72 -18.54 22.15 -7.03
CA ARG A 72 -17.67 22.70 -8.08
C ARG A 72 -16.50 21.78 -8.42
N TYR A 73 -16.02 21.02 -7.44
CA TYR A 73 -14.91 20.08 -7.55
C TYR A 73 -15.31 18.71 -6.98
N PRO A 74 -16.02 17.86 -7.75
CA PRO A 74 -16.53 16.58 -7.26
C PRO A 74 -15.46 15.59 -6.79
N GLN A 75 -14.21 15.80 -7.20
CA GLN A 75 -13.05 15.01 -6.79
C GLN A 75 -12.49 15.44 -5.42
N VAL A 76 -13.05 16.47 -4.78
CA VAL A 76 -12.75 16.83 -3.39
C VAL A 76 -13.59 15.96 -2.46
N THR A 77 -12.93 15.06 -1.74
CA THR A 77 -13.60 14.12 -0.83
C THR A 77 -13.93 14.79 0.49
N ASN A 78 -12.95 15.50 1.06
CA ASN A 78 -13.07 16.12 2.39
C ASN A 78 -12.65 17.60 2.35
N VAL A 79 -13.38 18.41 3.12
CA VAL A 79 -13.12 19.83 3.35
C VAL A 79 -13.05 20.02 4.86
N ILE A 80 -11.88 20.36 5.39
CA ILE A 80 -11.59 20.34 6.83
C ILE A 80 -11.06 21.71 7.25
N ARG A 81 -11.76 22.40 8.16
CA ARG A 81 -11.23 23.62 8.77
C ARG A 81 -10.15 23.27 9.79
N LEU A 82 -8.97 23.85 9.63
CA LEU A 82 -7.86 23.61 10.54
C LEU A 82 -8.09 24.35 11.86
N LYS A 83 -7.50 23.79 12.93
CA LYS A 83 -7.54 24.35 14.28
C LYS A 83 -6.14 24.60 14.81
N ASN A 84 -5.99 25.61 15.66
CA ASN A 84 -4.73 25.89 16.34
C ASN A 84 -4.51 24.92 17.53
N LYS A 85 -3.38 25.08 18.23
CA LYS A 85 -3.04 24.28 19.43
C LYS A 85 -4.05 24.39 20.58
N PHE A 86 -4.88 25.44 20.57
CA PHE A 86 -5.93 25.70 21.56
C PHE A 86 -7.32 25.25 21.08
N ASN A 87 -7.40 24.46 20.00
CA ASN A 87 -8.63 23.97 19.40
C ASN A 87 -9.55 25.07 18.83
N ASN A 88 -9.01 26.26 18.54
CA ASN A 88 -9.73 27.34 17.88
C ASN A 88 -9.55 27.25 16.36
N ASP A 89 -10.64 27.49 15.63
CA ASP A 89 -10.63 27.53 14.17
C ASP A 89 -9.69 28.61 13.64
N VAL A 90 -8.97 28.28 12.58
CA VAL A 90 -8.10 29.22 11.85
C VAL A 90 -8.62 29.48 10.44
N LYS A 91 -8.15 30.57 9.82
CA LYS A 91 -8.49 30.96 8.44
C LYS A 91 -7.86 30.06 7.37
N LEU A 92 -7.63 28.79 7.69
CA LEU A 92 -7.01 27.79 6.84
C LEU A 92 -7.96 26.59 6.70
N VAL A 93 -8.19 26.16 5.48
CA VAL A 93 -9.01 24.98 5.18
C VAL A 93 -8.17 23.99 4.39
N LYS A 94 -8.14 22.74 4.85
CA LYS A 94 -7.53 21.63 4.15
C LYS A 94 -8.56 20.99 3.21
N LEU A 95 -8.19 20.82 1.94
CA LEU A 95 -8.96 20.06 0.96
C LEU A 95 -8.25 18.75 0.70
N GLU A 96 -8.98 17.65 0.71
CA GLU A 96 -8.45 16.33 0.34
C GLU A 96 -9.05 15.93 -1.01
N VAL A 97 -8.17 15.70 -1.99
CA VAL A 97 -8.56 15.45 -3.38
C VAL A 97 -8.26 13.99 -3.72
N SER A 98 -9.17 13.31 -4.40
CA SER A 98 -8.98 11.91 -4.84
C SER A 98 -8.16 11.78 -6.12
N SER A 99 -8.02 12.86 -6.89
CA SER A 99 -7.36 12.89 -8.20
C SER A 99 -6.08 13.74 -8.17
N SER A 100 -4.97 13.15 -8.63
CA SER A 100 -3.68 13.85 -8.77
C SER A 100 -3.72 14.94 -9.85
N THR A 101 -4.45 14.69 -10.94
CA THR A 101 -4.56 15.64 -12.07
C THR A 101 -5.21 16.96 -11.65
N LEU A 102 -6.36 16.90 -10.97
CA LEU A 102 -7.04 18.10 -10.47
C LEU A 102 -6.18 18.84 -9.44
N ARG A 103 -5.47 18.11 -8.58
CA ARG A 103 -4.55 18.71 -7.61
C ARG A 103 -3.47 19.53 -8.31
N GLU A 104 -2.82 18.97 -9.33
CA GLU A 104 -1.79 19.67 -10.10
C GLU A 104 -2.36 20.89 -10.82
N GLU A 105 -3.53 20.78 -11.44
CA GLU A 105 -4.21 21.92 -12.07
C GLU A 105 -4.51 23.05 -11.08
N LEU A 106 -5.00 22.73 -9.89
CA LEU A 106 -5.28 23.72 -8.84
C LEU A 106 -4.01 24.36 -8.29
N LEU A 107 -2.91 23.60 -8.18
CA LEU A 107 -1.61 24.13 -7.76
C LEU A 107 -0.95 25.01 -8.82
N ILE A 108 -1.15 24.71 -10.11
CA ILE A 108 -0.69 25.57 -11.21
C ILE A 108 -1.48 26.88 -11.20
N LYS A 109 -2.80 26.82 -11.03
CA LYS A 109 -3.68 27.99 -10.96
C LYS A 109 -3.48 28.80 -9.67
N ARG A 110 -3.04 28.16 -8.59
CA ARG A 110 -2.88 28.71 -7.22
C ARG A 110 -4.13 29.36 -6.62
N GLN A 111 -5.30 29.13 -7.22
CA GLN A 111 -6.52 29.82 -6.84
C GLN A 111 -7.73 28.89 -6.99
N ILE A 112 -8.71 29.09 -6.11
CA ILE A 112 -10.02 28.46 -6.16
C ILE A 112 -11.10 29.51 -5.99
N THR A 113 -12.18 29.36 -6.76
CA THR A 113 -13.34 30.25 -6.64
C THR A 113 -14.42 29.52 -5.86
N VAL A 114 -14.98 30.17 -4.85
CA VAL A 114 -16.18 29.72 -4.11
C VAL A 114 -17.13 30.92 -4.04
N GLY A 115 -18.32 30.78 -4.60
CA GLY A 115 -19.25 31.84 -4.89
C GLY A 115 -18.64 32.85 -5.86
N TYR A 116 -18.54 34.09 -5.39
CA TYR A 116 -17.88 35.23 -6.07
C TYR A 116 -16.51 35.57 -5.47
N ILE A 117 -16.01 34.75 -4.54
CA ILE A 117 -14.74 34.99 -3.84
C ILE A 117 -13.67 34.05 -4.39
N VAL A 118 -12.47 34.61 -4.62
CA VAL A 118 -11.29 33.86 -5.02
C VAL A 118 -10.39 33.70 -3.81
N TYR A 119 -9.99 32.46 -3.54
CA TYR A 119 -9.08 32.10 -2.45
C TYR A 119 -7.77 31.58 -3.02
N ASP A 120 -6.67 31.88 -2.32
CA ASP A 120 -5.36 31.33 -2.64
C ASP A 120 -5.25 29.88 -2.17
N ILE A 121 -4.63 29.05 -3.02
CA ILE A 121 -4.32 27.65 -2.76
C ILE A 121 -2.82 27.45 -2.72
N ASP A 122 -2.37 26.69 -1.72
CA ASP A 122 -1.03 26.14 -1.64
C ASP A 122 -1.03 24.63 -1.39
N GLU A 123 0.15 24.03 -1.59
CA GLU A 123 0.40 22.65 -1.22
C GLU A 123 0.28 22.47 0.30
N TYR A 124 -0.45 21.44 0.73
CA TYR A 124 -0.51 21.09 2.14
C TYR A 124 0.77 20.34 2.53
N LEU A 125 1.66 21.01 3.26
CA LEU A 125 2.84 20.39 3.87
C LEU A 125 2.47 19.90 5.27
N VAL A 126 2.56 18.59 5.49
CA VAL A 126 2.40 18.02 6.83
C VAL A 126 3.49 18.60 7.73
N PRO A 127 3.17 19.06 8.95
CA PRO A 127 4.20 19.42 9.91
C PRO A 127 5.16 18.24 10.08
N ALA A 128 6.42 18.45 9.69
CA ALA A 128 7.45 17.46 9.92
C ALA A 128 7.67 17.37 11.43
N ASN A 129 7.02 16.41 12.09
CA ASN A 129 7.33 16.04 13.46
C ASN A 129 8.67 15.29 13.45
N ILE A 130 9.74 16.02 13.19
CA ILE A 130 11.09 15.48 13.23
C ILE A 130 11.40 15.19 14.69
N LEU A 131 11.44 13.91 15.00
CA LEU A 131 11.77 13.42 16.33
C LEU A 131 13.29 13.60 16.53
N ILE A 132 13.69 14.63 17.27
CA ILE A 132 15.10 14.91 17.58
C ILE A 132 15.40 14.41 18.98
N CYS A 133 16.37 13.50 19.11
CA CYS A 133 16.80 12.98 20.39
C CYS A 133 17.53 14.06 21.20
N SER A 134 17.05 14.39 22.41
CA SER A 134 17.70 15.39 23.28
C SER A 134 19.09 14.98 23.78
N LYS A 135 19.46 13.69 23.70
CA LYS A 135 20.77 13.18 24.12
C LYS A 135 21.81 13.27 23.01
N CYS A 136 21.49 12.80 21.81
CA CYS A 136 22.45 12.73 20.70
C CYS A 136 22.18 13.74 19.58
N MET A 137 21.09 14.50 19.66
CA MET A 137 20.57 15.40 18.63
C MET A 137 20.35 14.73 17.26
N GLY A 138 20.29 13.39 17.23
CA GLY A 138 20.00 12.60 16.04
C GLY A 138 18.50 12.49 15.77
N LEU A 139 18.17 12.21 14.51
CA LEU A 139 16.80 12.06 14.02
C LEU A 139 16.25 10.66 14.34
N GLY A 140 14.94 10.56 14.60
CA GLY A 140 14.18 9.31 14.58
C GLY A 140 14.19 8.45 15.85
N GLN A 141 14.72 8.95 16.98
CA GLN A 141 14.75 8.18 18.23
C GLN A 141 14.49 9.03 19.49
N PHE A 142 13.85 8.42 20.48
CA PHE A 142 13.68 9.01 21.81
C PHE A 142 14.95 8.88 22.66
N MET A 143 15.14 9.79 23.61
CA MET A 143 16.26 9.75 24.56
C MET A 143 16.43 8.40 25.26
N LYS A 144 15.32 7.73 25.61
CA LYS A 144 15.32 6.41 26.27
C LYS A 144 15.81 5.26 25.39
N GLN A 145 15.75 5.43 24.07
CA GLN A 145 16.16 4.43 23.08
C GLN A 145 17.50 4.79 22.43
N CYS A 146 18.15 5.86 22.91
CA CYS A 146 19.42 6.32 22.37
C CYS A 146 20.56 5.42 22.86
N THR A 147 21.20 4.69 21.95
CA THR A 147 22.37 3.84 22.21
C THR A 147 23.66 4.62 22.48
N LYS A 148 23.70 5.92 22.15
CA LYS A 148 24.89 6.75 22.43
C LYS A 148 25.06 6.93 23.93
N VAL A 149 26.26 6.59 24.42
CA VAL A 149 26.65 6.76 25.83
C VAL A 149 26.81 8.25 26.15
N LYS A 150 27.53 8.97 25.28
CA LYS A 150 27.81 10.41 25.39
C LYS A 150 26.63 11.26 24.95
N SER A 151 26.46 12.39 25.62
CA SER A 151 25.48 13.41 25.29
C SER A 151 26.12 14.49 24.40
N THR A 152 25.39 15.01 23.43
CA THR A 152 25.89 16.01 22.49
C THR A 152 25.45 17.40 22.92
N CYS A 153 26.39 18.34 23.00
CA CYS A 153 26.09 19.73 23.31
C CYS A 153 25.27 20.36 22.18
N ARG A 154 24.15 21.00 22.53
CA ARG A 154 23.24 21.63 21.56
C ARG A 154 23.86 22.82 20.82
N THR A 155 24.81 23.51 21.45
CA THR A 155 25.43 24.72 20.91
C THR A 155 26.61 24.36 20.01
N CYS A 156 27.61 23.64 20.52
CA CYS A 156 28.85 23.37 19.79
C CYS A 156 28.91 22.00 19.10
N GLY A 157 27.92 21.13 19.31
CA GLY A 157 27.87 19.80 18.68
C GLY A 157 28.88 18.79 19.22
N GLU A 158 29.67 19.12 20.25
CA GLU A 158 30.66 18.22 20.85
C GLU A 158 30.02 17.18 21.78
N CYS A 159 30.58 15.97 21.81
CA CYS A 159 30.10 14.88 22.66
C CYS A 159 30.81 14.87 24.02
N ALA A 160 30.03 14.91 25.10
CA ALA A 160 30.51 14.87 26.49
C ALA A 160 29.82 13.77 27.29
N ASP A 161 30.53 13.22 28.28
CA ASP A 161 29.98 12.21 29.19
C ASP A 161 28.94 12.82 30.16
N ASP A 162 29.19 14.04 30.65
CA ASP A 162 28.22 14.84 31.40
C ASP A 162 28.18 16.29 30.88
N LEU A 163 27.01 16.70 30.39
CA LEU A 163 26.77 18.07 29.91
C LEU A 163 26.84 19.11 31.04
N LYS A 164 26.70 18.70 32.32
CA LYS A 164 26.82 19.62 33.47
C LYS A 164 28.26 20.03 33.76
N LEU A 165 29.22 19.16 33.43
CA LEU A 165 30.66 19.38 33.66
C LEU A 165 31.39 19.82 32.38
N TYR A 166 30.70 19.83 31.25
CA TYR A 166 31.26 20.17 29.96
C TYR A 166 31.44 21.68 29.79
N ILE A 167 32.67 22.10 29.46
CA ILE A 167 33.00 23.48 29.11
C ILE A 167 32.69 23.69 27.63
N CYS A 168 31.55 24.32 27.34
CA CYS A 168 31.15 24.60 25.96
C CYS A 168 32.04 25.67 25.32
N SER A 169 32.51 25.37 24.11
CA SER A 169 33.26 26.30 23.26
C SER A 169 32.45 27.52 22.82
N LYS A 170 31.12 27.55 23.05
CA LYS A 170 30.15 28.61 22.67
C LYS A 170 30.08 28.95 21.17
N ILE A 171 30.84 28.25 20.34
CA ILE A 171 30.78 28.37 18.88
C ILE A 171 29.60 27.51 18.42
N GLU A 172 28.59 28.15 17.84
CA GLU A 172 27.45 27.43 17.27
C GLU A 172 27.93 26.56 16.09
N LYS A 173 27.72 25.25 16.16
CA LYS A 173 28.06 24.33 15.07
C LYS A 173 26.91 23.37 14.77
N CYS A 174 26.67 23.15 13.49
CA CYS A 174 25.70 22.21 13.01
C CYS A 174 26.25 20.79 13.19
N ILE A 175 25.46 19.92 13.82
CA ILE A 175 25.82 18.53 14.11
C ILE A 175 25.85 17.69 12.82
N HIS A 176 25.16 18.14 11.77
CA HIS A 176 25.08 17.43 10.49
C HIS A 176 26.16 17.84 9.47
N CYS A 177 26.58 19.11 9.43
CA CYS A 177 27.54 19.60 8.43
C CYS A 177 28.79 20.29 9.02
N GLY A 178 28.88 20.44 10.34
CA GLY A 178 30.02 21.06 11.03
C GLY A 178 30.16 22.57 10.84
N GLN A 179 29.24 23.21 10.11
CA GLN A 179 29.27 24.64 9.81
C GLN A 179 28.71 25.50 10.95
N ASN A 180 29.01 26.80 10.92
CA ASN A 180 28.61 27.76 11.96
C ASN A 180 27.12 28.17 11.85
N HIS A 181 26.22 27.22 12.06
CA HIS A 181 24.79 27.46 12.21
C HIS A 181 24.14 26.41 13.13
N ASN A 182 22.95 26.71 13.62
CA ASN A 182 22.19 25.78 14.44
C ASN A 182 21.63 24.63 13.59
N SER A 183 21.76 23.39 14.08
CA SER A 183 21.29 22.15 13.42
C SER A 183 19.78 22.12 13.13
N ASN A 184 18.98 22.94 13.83
CA ASN A 184 17.54 22.99 13.66
C ASN A 184 17.07 24.08 12.68
N PHE A 185 17.98 24.87 12.11
CA PHE A 185 17.63 25.90 11.15
C PHE A 185 18.02 25.45 9.73
N PRO A 186 17.15 25.65 8.72
CA PRO A 186 17.57 25.59 7.34
C PRO A 186 18.75 26.55 7.13
N PRO A 187 19.69 26.26 6.22
CA PRO A 187 20.72 27.21 5.85
C PRO A 187 20.06 28.55 5.50
N MET A 188 20.37 29.60 6.25
CA MET A 188 19.79 30.91 5.98
C MET A 188 20.28 31.41 4.62
N PRO A 189 19.41 32.04 3.81
CA PRO A 189 19.86 32.71 2.60
C PRO A 189 20.88 33.79 3.00
N MET A 190 22.00 33.83 2.28
CA MET A 190 23.07 34.81 2.50
C MET A 190 22.51 36.24 2.47
N PRO A 191 22.96 37.15 3.37
CA PRO A 191 22.60 38.56 3.30
C PRO A 191 23.04 39.14 1.95
N GLN A 192 22.09 39.67 1.19
CA GLN A 192 22.41 40.52 0.04
C GLN A 192 23.08 41.79 0.57
N PHE A 193 24.34 41.99 0.21
CA PHE A 193 25.09 43.20 0.55
C PHE A 193 24.37 44.43 -0.04
N LEU A 194 24.18 45.46 0.78
CA LEU A 194 23.69 46.77 0.34
C LEU A 194 24.60 47.34 -0.77
N PRO A 195 24.04 47.94 -1.84
CA PRO A 195 24.84 48.36 -2.98
C PRO A 195 25.58 49.67 -2.68
N THR A 196 26.90 49.60 -2.52
CA THR A 196 27.75 50.77 -2.74
C THR A 196 27.93 50.99 -4.23
N ASN A 197 27.30 52.06 -4.69
CA ASN A 197 27.34 52.61 -6.03
C ASN A 197 28.79 52.83 -6.51
N SER A 198 29.28 51.95 -7.40
CA SER A 198 30.33 52.30 -8.35
C SER A 198 30.09 51.51 -9.64
N ASN A 199 29.74 52.22 -10.71
CA ASN A 199 29.46 51.64 -12.04
C ASN A 199 30.74 51.16 -12.72
N ASN A 200 31.41 50.14 -12.16
CA ASN A 200 32.47 49.43 -12.85
C ASN A 200 31.84 48.28 -13.65
N THR A 201 31.60 48.52 -14.94
CA THR A 201 31.10 47.50 -15.90
C THR A 201 31.94 46.22 -15.96
N MET A 202 33.19 46.27 -15.49
CA MET A 202 34.04 45.09 -15.37
C MET A 202 33.69 44.25 -14.15
N LEU A 203 33.38 44.88 -13.00
CA LEU A 203 32.93 44.23 -11.78
C LEU A 203 31.58 43.55 -11.97
N THR A 204 30.62 44.22 -12.62
CA THR A 204 29.31 43.63 -12.92
C THR A 204 29.39 42.42 -13.86
N LYS A 205 30.33 42.41 -14.82
CA LYS A 205 30.58 41.26 -15.69
C LYS A 205 31.24 40.10 -14.94
N LEU A 206 32.08 40.42 -13.95
CA LEU A 206 32.75 39.42 -13.11
C LEU A 206 31.78 38.78 -12.12
N ASP A 207 30.87 39.57 -11.55
CA ASP A 207 29.75 39.08 -10.73
C ASP A 207 28.79 38.21 -11.54
N ASP A 208 28.47 38.60 -12.78
CA ASP A 208 27.63 37.80 -13.68
C ASP A 208 28.31 36.47 -14.08
N LEU A 209 29.64 36.49 -14.27
CA LEU A 209 30.42 35.28 -14.52
C LEU A 209 30.45 34.36 -13.29
N LEU A 210 30.66 34.91 -12.10
CA LEU A 210 30.60 34.17 -10.83
C LEU A 210 29.22 33.57 -10.60
N GLY A 211 28.15 34.30 -10.91
CA GLY A 211 26.78 33.81 -10.89
C GLY A 211 26.60 32.60 -11.80
N LYS A 212 27.02 32.70 -13.05
CA LYS A 212 26.94 31.60 -14.04
C LYS A 212 27.78 30.39 -13.64
N ILE A 213 28.98 30.58 -13.11
CA ILE A 213 29.82 29.47 -12.62
C ILE A 213 29.16 28.77 -11.45
N THR A 214 28.55 29.53 -10.54
CA THR A 214 27.80 28.96 -9.40
C THR A 214 26.59 28.17 -9.87
N GLU A 215 25.87 28.67 -10.87
CA GLU A 215 24.72 27.99 -11.48
C GLU A 215 25.14 26.68 -12.17
N VAL A 216 26.22 26.70 -12.94
CA VAL A 216 26.79 25.48 -13.55
C VAL A 216 27.22 24.48 -12.48
N ASN A 217 27.86 24.94 -11.40
CA ASN A 217 28.27 24.06 -10.31
C ASN A 217 27.06 23.41 -9.61
N ASN A 218 26.00 24.19 -9.37
CA ASN A 218 24.74 23.66 -8.81
C ASN A 218 24.09 22.65 -9.76
N HIS A 219 24.12 22.88 -11.08
CA HIS A 219 23.64 21.92 -12.07
C HIS A 219 24.45 20.62 -12.04
N LEU A 220 25.78 20.70 -11.95
CA LEU A 220 26.65 19.53 -11.86
C LEU A 220 26.39 18.73 -10.57
N SER A 221 26.27 19.39 -9.42
CA SER A 221 25.92 18.71 -8.16
C SER A 221 24.53 18.06 -8.23
N ASN A 222 23.55 18.69 -8.87
CA ASN A 222 22.23 18.10 -9.07
C ASN A 222 22.27 16.88 -10.01
N LEU A 223 23.12 16.92 -11.04
CA LEU A 223 23.34 15.80 -11.96
C LEU A 223 24.00 14.62 -11.23
N GLU A 224 25.01 14.88 -10.42
CA GLU A 224 25.67 13.88 -9.58
C GLU A 224 24.69 13.22 -8.61
N LEU A 225 23.84 14.03 -7.94
CA LEU A 225 22.78 13.50 -7.07
C LEU A 225 21.81 12.60 -7.83
N LYS A 226 21.35 13.03 -9.02
CA LYS A 226 20.43 12.22 -9.86
C LYS A 226 21.08 10.91 -10.31
N TYR A 227 22.36 10.95 -10.66
CA TYR A 227 23.11 9.77 -11.06
C TYR A 227 23.21 8.77 -9.90
N ASN A 228 23.51 9.24 -8.68
CA ASN A 228 23.55 8.38 -7.49
C ASN A 228 22.19 7.74 -7.18
N HIS A 229 21.08 8.48 -7.33
CA HIS A 229 19.73 7.93 -7.16
C HIS A 229 19.41 6.87 -8.21
N PHE A 230 19.87 7.07 -9.44
CA PHE A 230 19.69 6.09 -10.50
C PHE A 230 20.50 4.80 -10.25
N GLU A 231 21.75 4.91 -9.80
CA GLU A 231 22.54 3.72 -9.43
C GLU A 231 21.89 2.95 -8.29
N GLN A 232 21.42 3.65 -7.25
CA GLN A 232 20.70 3.04 -6.14
C GLN A 232 19.44 2.31 -6.62
N PHE A 233 18.64 2.95 -7.49
CA PHE A 233 17.47 2.33 -8.09
C PHE A 233 17.83 1.07 -8.89
N MET A 234 18.93 1.08 -9.66
CA MET A 234 19.37 -0.08 -10.44
C MET A 234 19.78 -1.26 -9.55
N ILE A 235 20.39 -0.99 -8.40
CA ILE A 235 20.73 -2.02 -7.40
C ILE A 235 19.45 -2.60 -6.80
N GLU A 236 18.55 -1.75 -6.30
CA GLU A 236 17.28 -2.17 -5.69
C GLU A 236 16.41 -2.96 -6.68
N LYS A 237 16.37 -2.52 -7.95
CA LYS A 237 15.63 -3.21 -9.00
C LYS A 237 16.19 -4.60 -9.26
N LYS A 238 17.52 -4.75 -9.29
CA LYS A 238 18.19 -6.04 -9.48
C LYS A 238 17.93 -7.00 -8.32
N GLU A 239 17.95 -6.51 -7.09
CA GLU A 239 17.61 -7.30 -5.90
C GLU A 239 16.14 -7.73 -5.91
N SER A 240 15.23 -6.81 -6.24
CA SER A 240 13.82 -7.12 -6.39
C SER A 240 13.57 -8.18 -7.46
N ASP A 241 14.24 -8.10 -8.61
CA ASP A 241 14.06 -9.05 -9.71
C ASP A 241 14.60 -10.45 -9.33
N LEU A 242 15.68 -10.52 -8.54
CA LEU A 242 16.17 -11.78 -7.98
C LEU A 242 15.15 -12.42 -7.03
N LEU A 243 14.57 -11.64 -6.12
CA LEU A 243 13.56 -12.13 -5.18
C LEU A 243 12.30 -12.63 -5.89
N VAL A 244 11.84 -11.91 -6.91
CA VAL A 244 10.71 -12.35 -7.76
C VAL A 244 11.03 -13.68 -8.45
N LYS A 245 12.26 -13.82 -8.98
CA LYS A 245 12.69 -15.06 -9.64
C LYS A 245 12.73 -16.25 -8.67
N GLU A 246 13.19 -16.05 -7.44
CA GLU A 246 13.17 -17.09 -6.41
C GLU A 246 11.75 -17.51 -6.05
N ASN A 247 10.84 -16.55 -5.85
CA ASN A 247 9.43 -16.82 -5.56
C ASN A 247 8.75 -17.59 -6.69
N LEU A 248 9.01 -17.22 -7.95
CA LEU A 248 8.47 -17.95 -9.11
C LEU A 248 8.99 -19.39 -9.17
N ASN A 249 10.27 -19.61 -8.86
CA ASN A 249 10.83 -20.96 -8.79
C ASN A 249 10.19 -21.80 -7.67
N LEU A 250 9.92 -21.19 -6.51
CA LEU A 250 9.25 -21.88 -5.40
C LEU A 250 7.82 -22.28 -5.78
N LEU A 251 7.04 -21.35 -6.34
CA LEU A 251 5.67 -21.61 -6.81
C LEU A 251 5.63 -22.70 -7.88
N SER A 252 6.60 -22.68 -8.80
CA SER A 252 6.73 -23.72 -9.83
C SER A 252 6.95 -25.11 -9.21
N LYS A 253 7.83 -25.23 -8.20
CA LYS A 253 8.04 -26.49 -7.49
C LYS A 253 6.78 -26.97 -6.76
N GLN A 254 6.12 -26.08 -6.02
CA GLN A 254 4.88 -26.40 -5.31
C GLN A 254 3.77 -26.84 -6.26
N SER A 255 3.61 -26.19 -7.41
CA SER A 255 2.64 -26.58 -8.44
C SER A 255 2.85 -28.01 -8.94
N VAL A 256 4.12 -28.41 -9.15
CA VAL A 256 4.46 -29.78 -9.55
C VAL A 256 4.12 -30.79 -8.45
N GLU A 257 4.34 -30.45 -7.18
CA GLU A 257 3.98 -31.30 -6.04
C GLU A 257 2.46 -31.46 -5.90
N PHE A 258 1.70 -30.37 -5.94
CA PHE A 258 0.25 -30.41 -5.92
C PHE A 258 -0.33 -31.24 -7.06
N LYS A 259 0.26 -31.15 -8.26
CA LYS A 259 -0.15 -31.99 -9.39
C LYS A 259 0.04 -33.48 -9.11
N LYS A 260 1.14 -33.87 -8.46
CA LYS A 260 1.37 -35.27 -8.06
C LYS A 260 0.33 -35.73 -7.03
N ASP A 261 0.01 -34.89 -6.05
CA ASP A 261 -0.96 -35.24 -5.02
C ASP A 261 -2.38 -35.30 -5.56
N LEU A 262 -2.76 -34.42 -6.48
CA LEU A 262 -4.03 -34.51 -7.21
C LEU A 262 -4.16 -35.84 -7.96
N VAL A 263 -3.10 -36.27 -8.66
CA VAL A 263 -3.09 -37.57 -9.34
C VAL A 263 -3.24 -38.71 -8.33
N ARG A 264 -2.51 -38.68 -7.21
CA ARG A 264 -2.63 -39.71 -6.15
C ARG A 264 -4.05 -39.77 -5.58
N HIS A 265 -4.64 -38.63 -5.25
CA HIS A 265 -6.01 -38.57 -4.72
C HIS A 265 -7.03 -39.04 -5.75
N SER A 266 -6.87 -38.70 -7.03
CA SER A 266 -7.76 -39.19 -8.09
C SER A 266 -7.77 -40.72 -8.18
N VAL A 267 -6.60 -41.37 -8.06
CA VAL A 267 -6.46 -42.82 -8.05
C VAL A 267 -7.12 -43.42 -6.81
N LEU A 268 -6.94 -42.81 -5.63
CA LEU A 268 -7.57 -43.28 -4.39
C LEU A 268 -9.10 -43.18 -4.45
N ILE A 269 -9.64 -42.07 -4.95
CA ILE A 269 -11.08 -41.88 -5.14
C ILE A 269 -11.63 -42.93 -6.10
N GLU A 270 -10.97 -43.16 -7.23
CA GLU A 270 -11.41 -44.17 -8.19
C GLU A 270 -11.33 -45.59 -7.60
N ARG A 271 -10.30 -45.90 -6.80
CA ARG A 271 -10.20 -47.17 -6.09
C ARG A 271 -11.33 -47.36 -5.08
N HIS A 272 -11.63 -46.34 -4.28
CA HIS A 272 -12.74 -46.38 -3.33
C HIS A 272 -14.08 -46.53 -4.05
N LYS A 273 -14.31 -45.76 -5.12
CA LYS A 273 -15.49 -45.90 -5.96
C LYS A 273 -15.63 -47.33 -6.48
N ASN A 274 -14.56 -47.93 -6.98
CA ASN A 274 -14.57 -49.32 -7.44
C ASN A 274 -14.87 -50.32 -6.31
N LEU A 275 -14.26 -50.16 -5.12
CA LEU A 275 -14.54 -51.00 -3.96
C LEU A 275 -16.01 -50.92 -3.54
N PHE A 276 -16.54 -49.70 -3.38
CA PHE A 276 -17.94 -49.50 -3.01
C PHE A 276 -18.88 -50.13 -4.04
N MET A 277 -18.62 -49.90 -5.33
CA MET A 277 -19.54 -50.31 -6.38
C MET A 277 -19.47 -51.79 -6.75
N LYS A 278 -18.27 -52.39 -6.71
CA LYS A 278 -18.08 -53.79 -7.13
C LYS A 278 -18.17 -54.78 -6.00
N LEU A 279 -17.95 -54.34 -4.76
CA LEU A 279 -17.93 -55.22 -3.60
C LEU A 279 -19.06 -54.89 -2.62
N ILE A 280 -19.08 -53.65 -2.11
CA ILE A 280 -19.98 -53.31 -0.99
C ILE A 280 -21.45 -53.30 -1.42
N VAL A 281 -21.78 -52.67 -2.55
CA VAL A 281 -23.18 -52.61 -3.03
C VAL A 281 -23.73 -54.01 -3.36
N PRO A 282 -23.04 -54.87 -4.14
CA PRO A 282 -23.50 -56.24 -4.37
C PRO A 282 -23.64 -57.06 -3.08
N MET A 283 -22.70 -56.91 -2.14
CA MET A 283 -22.79 -57.59 -0.85
C MET A 283 -24.04 -57.18 -0.06
N PHE A 284 -24.44 -55.90 -0.11
CA PHE A 284 -25.71 -55.47 0.49
C PHE A 284 -26.93 -55.99 -0.26
N GLU A 285 -26.87 -56.13 -1.59
CA GLU A 285 -27.94 -56.76 -2.38
C GLU A 285 -28.17 -58.20 -1.93
N ASP A 286 -27.10 -58.98 -1.81
CA ASP A 286 -27.15 -60.37 -1.36
C ASP A 286 -27.67 -60.48 0.08
N LEU A 287 -27.14 -59.65 0.98
CA LEU A 287 -27.54 -59.66 2.39
C LEU A 287 -29.01 -59.27 2.56
N PHE A 288 -29.48 -58.26 1.85
CA PHE A 288 -30.88 -57.83 1.92
C PHE A 288 -31.81 -58.88 1.31
N GLY A 289 -31.38 -59.56 0.24
CA GLY A 289 -32.09 -60.72 -0.30
C GLY A 289 -32.23 -61.84 0.73
N LEU A 290 -31.15 -62.18 1.44
CA LEU A 290 -31.16 -63.18 2.50
C LEU A 290 -32.10 -62.80 3.65
N ILE A 291 -31.98 -61.58 4.18
CA ILE A 291 -32.85 -61.06 5.25
C ILE A 291 -34.32 -61.09 4.82
N ALA A 292 -34.62 -60.66 3.59
CA ALA A 292 -35.99 -60.68 3.07
C ALA A 292 -36.54 -62.12 2.94
N SER A 293 -35.71 -63.09 2.55
CA SER A 293 -36.11 -64.51 2.48
C SER A 293 -36.37 -65.15 3.84
N GLN A 294 -35.72 -64.66 4.90
CA GLN A 294 -35.89 -65.14 6.27
C GLN A 294 -37.03 -64.43 7.01
N ASN A 295 -37.73 -63.50 6.36
CA ASN A 295 -38.82 -62.71 6.93
C ASN A 295 -40.15 -63.49 7.03
N GLN A 296 -40.08 -64.75 7.45
CA GLN A 296 -41.23 -65.63 7.64
C GLN A 296 -41.07 -66.40 8.94
N ASP A 297 -42.17 -66.64 9.64
CA ASP A 297 -42.18 -67.52 10.80
C ASP A 297 -42.07 -69.01 10.38
N LYS A 298 -41.97 -69.91 11.35
CA LYS A 298 -41.91 -71.37 11.09
C LYS A 298 -43.15 -71.94 10.39
N LYS A 299 -44.23 -71.16 10.27
CA LYS A 299 -45.50 -71.52 9.62
C LYS A 299 -45.67 -70.83 8.26
N GLY A 300 -44.68 -70.05 7.81
CA GLY A 300 -44.70 -69.33 6.53
C GLY A 300 -45.41 -67.97 6.57
N ASN A 301 -45.82 -67.47 7.75
CA ASN A 301 -46.42 -66.15 7.88
C ASN A 301 -45.35 -65.06 7.84
N ILE A 302 -45.60 -63.99 7.10
CA ILE A 302 -44.68 -62.85 6.99
C ILE A 302 -44.60 -62.11 8.33
N LEU A 303 -43.38 -61.87 8.83
CA LEU A 303 -43.15 -61.20 10.12
C LEU A 303 -43.28 -59.66 10.03
N ASP A 304 -42.63 -59.04 9.04
CA ASP A 304 -42.81 -57.62 8.72
C ASP A 304 -43.16 -57.46 7.23
N PRO A 305 -44.42 -57.12 6.88
CA PRO A 305 -44.86 -57.00 5.48
C PRO A 305 -44.13 -55.89 4.70
N ASP A 306 -43.58 -54.88 5.38
CA ASP A 306 -42.92 -53.73 4.76
C ASP A 306 -41.39 -53.87 4.69
N LEU A 307 -40.80 -54.87 5.33
CA LEU A 307 -39.34 -55.01 5.44
C LEU A 307 -38.66 -55.05 4.07
N LYS A 308 -39.21 -55.82 3.12
CA LYS A 308 -38.69 -55.92 1.77
C LYS A 308 -38.66 -54.54 1.07
N LEU A 309 -39.75 -53.79 1.19
CA LEU A 309 -39.88 -52.45 0.61
C LEU A 309 -38.88 -51.46 1.23
N LYS A 310 -38.66 -51.53 2.56
CA LYS A 310 -37.67 -50.71 3.26
C LYS A 310 -36.24 -51.02 2.80
N LEU A 311 -35.87 -52.30 2.69
CA LEU A 311 -34.56 -52.75 2.22
C LEU A 311 -34.30 -52.34 0.75
N GLU A 312 -35.30 -52.48 -0.12
CA GLU A 312 -35.23 -52.01 -1.50
C GLU A 312 -35.04 -50.49 -1.60
N ARG A 313 -35.70 -49.70 -0.74
CA ARG A 313 -35.49 -48.24 -0.67
C ARG A 313 -34.06 -47.89 -0.29
N TYR A 314 -33.46 -48.57 0.69
CA TYR A 314 -32.06 -48.33 1.06
C TYR A 314 -31.09 -48.67 -0.07
N LEU A 315 -31.32 -49.78 -0.79
CA LEU A 315 -30.54 -50.12 -1.99
C LEU A 315 -30.66 -49.07 -3.09
N ILE A 316 -31.87 -48.57 -3.33
CA ILE A 316 -32.11 -47.50 -4.30
C ILE A 316 -31.40 -46.21 -3.87
N GLN A 317 -31.40 -45.86 -2.58
CA GLN A 317 -30.65 -44.71 -2.07
C GLN A 317 -29.15 -44.88 -2.29
N MET A 318 -28.58 -46.05 -1.99
CA MET A 318 -27.17 -46.35 -2.26
C MET A 318 -26.83 -46.26 -3.76
N LYS A 319 -27.73 -46.73 -4.64
CA LYS A 319 -27.59 -46.61 -6.10
C LYS A 319 -27.79 -45.18 -6.62
N LYS A 320 -28.57 -44.33 -5.96
CA LYS A 320 -28.70 -42.91 -6.31
C LYS A 320 -27.44 -42.13 -5.93
N ILE A 321 -26.81 -42.47 -4.82
CA ILE A 321 -25.50 -41.92 -4.41
C ILE A 321 -24.44 -42.21 -5.50
N LYS A 322 -24.48 -43.39 -6.14
CA LYS A 322 -23.64 -43.74 -7.30
C LYS A 322 -23.80 -42.77 -8.48
N GLU A 323 -25.00 -42.27 -8.73
CA GLU A 323 -25.29 -41.38 -9.88
C GLU A 323 -25.00 -39.91 -9.58
N GLY A 324 -24.49 -39.57 -8.40
CA GLY A 324 -24.27 -38.17 -7.98
C GLY A 324 -25.57 -37.39 -7.76
N LYS A 325 -26.73 -38.07 -7.78
CA LYS A 325 -28.05 -37.47 -7.57
C LYS A 325 -28.35 -37.48 -6.08
N TYR A 326 -27.82 -36.51 -5.35
CA TYR A 326 -28.31 -36.20 -4.02
C TYR A 326 -29.61 -35.41 -4.15
N SER A 327 -30.71 -35.99 -3.69
CA SER A 327 -31.87 -35.24 -3.23
C SER A 327 -31.86 -35.38 -1.71
N ILE A 328 -31.36 -34.37 -1.01
CA ILE A 328 -31.63 -34.19 0.40
C ILE A 328 -33.06 -33.64 0.45
N ASN A 329 -34.02 -34.48 0.83
CA ASN A 329 -35.32 -34.03 1.30
C ASN A 329 -35.38 -34.26 2.79
#